data_AF-A0A2X3FA65-F1
#
_entry.id   AF-A0A2X3FA65-F1
#
_cell.length_a   1.000
_cell.length_b   1.000
_cell.length_c   1.000
_cell.angle_alpha   90.00
_cell.angle_beta   90.00
_cell.angle_gamma   90.00
#
_symmetry.space_group_name_H-M   'P 1'
#
loop_
_entity.id
_entity.type
_entity.pdbx_description
1 polymer ?
#
loop_
_entity_poly.entity_id
_entity_poly.type
_entity_poly.pdbx_seq_one_letter_code
_entity_poly.pdbx_strand_id
1 'polypeptide(L)' 'MDDFAAATGRQYKPFEFYGHPQAERVIVIMGSAIGTCEEVVR' A
#
# COMPACT_ATOMS: atom_id res chain seq x y z
N MET A 1 2.33 2.06 13.54
CA MET A 1 1.25 1.07 13.84
C MET A 1 1.89 -0.19 14.41
N ASP A 2 2.94 -0.04 15.21
CA ASP A 2 3.86 -1.15 15.50
C ASP A 2 3.26 -2.11 16.54
N ASP A 3 2.51 -1.61 17.53
CA ASP A 3 1.81 -2.47 18.49
C ASP A 3 0.77 -3.37 17.79
N PHE A 4 0.05 -2.83 16.80
CA PHE A 4 -0.91 -3.59 15.99
C PHE A 4 -0.20 -4.63 15.11
N ALA A 5 0.94 -4.26 14.54
CA ALA A 5 1.76 -5.17 13.76
C ALA A 5 2.36 -6.29 14.62
N ALA A 6 2.79 -6.00 15.85
CA ALA A 6 3.26 -7.00 16.79
C ALA A 6 2.17 -8.02 17.15
N ALA A 7 0.92 -7.56 17.30
CA ALA A 7 -0.22 -8.44 17.60
C ALA A 7 -0.76 -9.23 16.40
N THR A 8 -0.68 -8.68 15.18
CA THR A 8 -1.40 -9.23 14.01
C THR A 8 -0.51 -9.63 12.83
N GLY A 9 0.78 -9.28 12.85
CA GLY A 9 1.71 -9.40 11.73
C GLY A 9 1.47 -8.40 10.58
N ARG A 10 0.43 -7.56 10.67
CA ARG A 10 0.11 -6.59 9.61
C ARG A 10 0.76 -5.25 9.89
N GLN A 11 1.81 -4.95 9.15
CA GLN A 11 2.51 -3.67 9.24
C GLN A 11 1.79 -2.62 8.39
N TYR A 12 1.58 -1.45 8.98
CA TYR A 12 0.98 -0.30 8.30
C TYR A 12 1.85 0.94 8.53
N LYS A 13 1.92 1.79 7.51
CA LYS A 13 2.62 3.09 7.57
C LYS A 13 1.65 4.22 7.23
N PRO A 14 1.97 5.49 7.58
CA PRO A 14 1.15 6.64 7.18
C PRO A 14 0.93 6.74 5.67
N PHE A 15 1.91 6.29 4.88
CA PHE A 15 1.82 6.10 3.44
C PHE A 15 2.52 4.81 3.05
N GLU A 16 1.95 4.08 2.11
CA GLU A 16 2.48 2.81 1.60
C GLU A 16 2.61 2.90 0.07
N PHE A 17 3.63 2.22 -0.46
CA PHE A 17 3.89 2.14 -1.89
C PHE A 17 3.83 0.68 -2.32
N TYR A 18 3.07 0.43 -3.38
CA TYR A 18 2.99 -0.85 -4.07
C TYR A 18 3.23 -0.63 -5.57
N GLY A 19 4.03 -1.50 -6.18
CA GLY A 19 4.37 -1.44 -7.60
C GLY A 19 5.87 -1.48 -7.85
N HIS A 20 6.27 -1.13 -9.07
CA HIS A 20 7.65 -1.25 -9.52
C HIS A 20 8.58 -0.21 -8.82
N PRO A 21 9.76 -0.60 -8.30
CA PRO A 21 10.69 0.32 -7.63
C PRO A 21 11.19 1.47 -8.51
N GLN A 22 11.17 1.28 -9.84
CA GLN A 22 11.53 2.29 -10.84
C GLN A 22 10.30 2.81 -11.60
N ALA A 23 9.13 2.83 -10.97
CA ALA A 23 7.93 3.38 -11.59
C ALA A 23 8.13 4.87 -11.94
N GLU A 24 7.92 5.25 -13.20
CA GLU A 24 7.98 6.64 -13.66
C GLU A 24 6.65 7.38 -13.50
N ARG A 25 5.55 6.64 -13.34
CA ARG A 25 4.18 7.15 -13.18
C ARG A 25 3.55 6.54 -11.94
N VAL A 26 3.09 7.39 -11.03
CA VAL A 26 2.53 6.99 -9.73
C VAL A 26 1.18 7.67 -9.53
N ILE A 27 0.25 6.96 -8.91
CA ILE A 27 -1.06 7.47 -8.51
C ILE A 27 -1.11 7.45 -6.98
N VAL A 28 -1.53 8.56 -6.34
CA VAL A 28 -1.75 8.64 -4.89
C VAL A 28 -3.26 8.63 -4.63
N ILE A 29 -3.73 7.63 -3.90
CA ILE A 29 -5.16 7.38 -3.65
C ILE A 29 -5.39 6.92 -2.21
N MET A 30 -6.63 7.03 -1.75
CA MET A 30 -7.06 6.62 -0.42
C MET A 30 -8.40 5.88 -0.49
N GLY A 31 -8.62 4.94 0.44
CA GLY A 31 -9.86 4.17 0.53
C GLY A 31 -9.86 2.92 -0.34
N SER A 32 -11.05 2.41 -0.67
CA SER A 32 -11.22 1.10 -1.34
C SER A 32 -10.65 1.03 -2.75
N ALA A 33 -10.44 2.18 -3.42
CA ALA A 33 -9.81 2.24 -4.73
C ALA A 33 -8.39 1.63 -4.75
N ILE A 34 -7.71 1.58 -3.59
CA ILE A 34 -6.39 0.95 -3.45
C ILE A 34 -6.44 -0.50 -3.95
N GLY A 35 -7.47 -1.29 -3.58
CA GLY A 35 -7.56 -2.68 -3.97
C GLY A 35 -7.66 -2.88 -5.48
N THR A 36 -8.50 -2.09 -6.16
CA THR A 36 -8.63 -2.16 -7.63
C THR A 36 -7.36 -1.69 -8.34
N CYS A 37 -6.69 -0.65 -7.84
CA CYS A 37 -5.44 -0.19 -8.43
C CYS A 37 -4.29 -1.18 -8.22
N GLU A 38 -4.15 -1.76 -7.02
CA GLU A 38 -3.16 -2.80 -6.75
C GLU A 38 -3.38 -4.04 -7.62
N GLU A 39 -4.63 -4.46 -7.83
CA GLU A 39 -4.97 -5.60 -8.71
C GLU A 39 -4.49 -5.38 -10.15
N VAL A 40 -4.60 -4.15 -10.67
CA VAL A 40 -4.17 -3.80 -12.03
C VAL A 40 -2.66 -3.57 -12.15
N VAL A 41 -2.01 -3.14 -11.06
CA VAL A 41 -0.56 -2.90 -11.02
C VAL A 41 0.26 -4.19 -10.84
N ARG A 42 -0.37 -5.26 -10.34
CA ARG A 42 0.25 -6.54 -9.94
C ARG A 42 1.17 -7.19 -10.97
#